data_AF-A0A9N8EZT3-F1
#
_entry.id   AF-A0A9N8EZT3-F1
#
_cell.length_a   1.000
_cell.length_b   1.000
_cell.length_c   1.000
_cell.angle_alpha   90.00
_cell.angle_beta   90.00
_cell.angle_gamma   90.00
#
_symmetry.space_group_name_H-M   'P 1'
#
loop_
_entity.id
_entity.type
_entity.pdbx_description
1 polymer ?
#
loop_
_entity_poly.entity_id
_entity_poly.type
_entity_poly.pdbx_seq_one_letter_code
_entity_poly.pdbx_strand_id
1 'polypeptide(L)'
;MQLAVTVDAAYEYTYMSGHYIHHHVFASFALWFVWNAGVTTIKDVIAEINDDGNAGNARVPKYRRWLALVRAFGLPWGGGVIPGDIKAAVNDVETNIGVHVTDWDHELPAPYEGDTDDDSEEEED
;
A
#
# COMPACT_ATOMS: atom_id res chain seq x y z
N MET A 1 -21.81 19.32 36.57
CA MET A 1 -21.57 19.81 35.20
C MET A 1 -20.95 18.67 34.44
N GLN A 2 -21.76 17.96 33.63
CA GLN A 2 -21.33 16.76 32.92
C GLN A 2 -20.83 17.22 31.55
N LEU A 3 -19.52 17.09 31.30
CA LEU A 3 -18.94 17.32 29.98
C LEU A 3 -19.51 16.26 29.05
N ALA A 4 -20.43 16.66 28.17
CA ALA A 4 -20.85 15.84 27.06
C ALA A 4 -19.63 15.62 26.18
N VAL A 5 -19.06 14.41 26.21
CA VAL A 5 -18.09 13.97 25.23
C VAL A 5 -18.86 13.85 23.92
N THR A 6 -18.74 14.85 23.05
CA THR A 6 -19.15 14.72 21.66
C THR A 6 -18.27 13.65 21.05
N VAL A 7 -18.83 12.46 20.86
CA VAL A 7 -18.24 11.45 19.99
C VAL A 7 -18.33 12.07 18.59
N ASP A 8 -17.19 12.39 17.98
CA ASP A 8 -17.19 12.83 16.58
C ASP A 8 -17.98 11.78 15.78
N ALA A 9 -18.96 12.25 15.01
CA ALA A 9 -19.78 11.35 14.21
C ALA A 9 -18.88 10.58 13.24
N ALA A 10 -19.18 9.28 13.06
CA ALA A 10 -18.46 8.45 12.10
C ALA A 10 -18.52 9.11 10.71
N TYR A 11 -17.38 9.10 10.01
CA TYR A 11 -17.26 9.64 8.67
C TYR A 11 -17.38 8.49 7.66
N GLU A 12 -18.43 8.53 6.86
CA GLU A 12 -18.67 7.55 5.80
C GLU A 12 -18.12 8.06 4.47
N TYR A 13 -17.43 7.18 3.75
CA TYR A 13 -16.82 7.50 2.47
C TYR A 13 -16.95 6.33 1.51
N THR A 14 -17.38 6.62 0.28
CA THR A 14 -17.37 5.64 -0.82
C THR A 14 -16.15 5.91 -1.68
N TYR A 15 -15.21 4.98 -1.65
CA TYR A 15 -14.08 4.96 -2.57
C TYR A 15 -14.49 4.34 -3.90
N MET A 16 -14.12 4.98 -5.01
CA MET A 16 -14.36 4.49 -6.36
C MET A 16 -13.11 4.64 -7.22
N SER A 17 -12.65 3.53 -7.81
CA SER A 17 -11.58 3.54 -8.81
C SER A 17 -11.85 2.49 -9.88
N GLY A 18 -12.13 2.92 -11.12
CA GLY A 18 -12.55 2.02 -12.18
C GLY A 18 -13.84 1.26 -11.80
N HIS A 19 -13.76 -0.06 -11.71
CA HIS A 19 -14.87 -0.93 -11.28
C HIS A 19 -14.84 -1.27 -9.78
N TYR A 20 -13.84 -0.81 -9.04
CA TYR A 20 -13.72 -1.06 -7.61
C TYR A 20 -14.51 -0.01 -6.83
N ILE A 21 -15.51 -0.47 -6.08
CA ILE A 21 -16.33 0.36 -5.20
C ILE A 21 -16.23 -0.23 -3.79
N HIS A 22 -15.74 0.56 -2.83
CA HIS A 22 -15.65 0.16 -1.43
C HIS A 22 -16.24 1.23 -0.53
N HIS A 23 -17.12 0.81 0.39
CA HIS A 23 -17.67 1.68 1.41
C HIS A 23 -16.82 1.58 2.68
N HIS A 24 -16.33 2.70 3.16
CA HIS A 24 -15.52 2.80 4.37
C HIS A 24 -16.23 3.66 5.42
N VAL A 25 -16.12 3.23 6.67
CA VAL A 25 -16.58 3.98 7.82
C VAL A 25 -15.36 4.27 8.70
N PHE A 26 -15.05 5.55 8.88
CA PHE A 26 -13.96 6.03 9.71
C PHE A 26 -14.51 6.61 11.01
N ALA A 27 -13.78 6.46 12.11
CA ALA A 27 -14.21 7.04 13.39
C ALA A 27 -14.17 8.58 13.40
N SER A 28 -13.47 9.21 12.46
CA SER A 28 -13.48 10.66 12.28
C SER A 28 -13.03 11.06 10.87
N PHE A 29 -13.35 12.30 10.50
CA PHE A 29 -12.83 12.93 9.28
C PHE A 29 -11.28 12.96 9.25
N ALA A 30 -10.63 13.18 10.39
CA ALA A 30 -9.17 13.22 10.47
C ALA A 30 -8.56 11.86 10.11
N LEU A 31 -9.15 10.75 10.57
CA LEU A 31 -8.70 9.41 10.21
C LEU A 31 -8.93 9.11 8.72
N TRP A 32 -10.09 9.49 8.19
CA TRP A 32 -10.33 9.40 6.74
C TRP A 32 -9.27 10.18 5.95
N PHE A 33 -8.92 11.40 6.39
CA PHE A 33 -7.95 12.23 5.69
C PHE A 33 -6.55 11.59 5.65
N VAL A 34 -6.09 11.01 6.78
CA VAL A 34 -4.82 10.29 6.83
C VAL A 34 -4.84 9.06 5.92
N TRP A 35 -5.93 8.29 5.96
CA TRP A 35 -6.10 7.13 5.07
C TRP A 35 -6.06 7.55 3.59
N ASN A 36 -6.83 8.59 3.23
CA ASN A 36 -6.93 9.08 1.86
C ASN A 36 -5.58 9.62 1.34
N ALA A 37 -4.84 10.35 2.19
CA ALA A 37 -3.49 10.80 1.85
C ALA A 37 -2.56 9.62 1.56
N GLY A 38 -2.60 8.56 2.37
CA GLY A 38 -1.80 7.35 2.15
C GLY A 38 -2.16 6.62 0.86
N VAL A 39 -3.46 6.48 0.54
CA VAL A 39 -3.93 5.91 -0.73
C VAL A 39 -3.41 6.73 -1.91
N THR A 40 -3.49 8.06 -1.85
CA THR A 40 -2.97 8.94 -2.90
C THR A 40 -1.46 8.76 -3.08
N THR A 41 -0.68 8.75 -2.00
CA THR A 41 0.78 8.53 -2.08
C THR A 41 1.14 7.19 -2.73
N ILE A 42 0.44 6.10 -2.38
CA ILE A 42 0.66 4.79 -3.00
C ILE A 42 0.42 4.85 -4.51
N LYS A 43 -0.64 5.54 -4.93
CA LYS A 43 -1.02 5.68 -6.34
C LYS A 43 -0.03 6.52 -7.13
N ASP A 44 0.42 7.62 -6.54
CA ASP A 44 1.37 8.52 -7.20
C ASP A 44 2.72 7.81 -7.41
N VAL A 45 3.20 7.05 -6.41
CA VAL A 45 4.47 6.31 -6.52
C VAL A 45 4.40 5.23 -7.59
N ILE A 46 3.31 4.45 -7.68
CA ILE A 46 3.22 3.41 -8.73
C ILE A 46 3.11 4.04 -10.13
N ALA A 47 2.42 5.18 -10.26
CA ALA A 47 2.38 5.93 -11.50
C ALA A 47 3.78 6.42 -11.90
N GLU A 48 4.54 6.99 -10.97
CA GLU A 48 5.92 7.43 -11.20
C GLU A 48 6.82 6.27 -11.68
N ILE A 49 6.73 5.10 -11.03
CA ILE A 49 7.49 3.92 -11.44
C ILE A 49 7.10 3.49 -12.86
N ASN A 50 5.81 3.50 -13.18
CA ASN A 50 5.31 3.08 -14.48
C ASN A 50 5.63 4.08 -15.61
N ASP A 51 5.79 5.36 -15.28
CA ASP A 51 6.12 6.43 -16.23
C ASP A 51 7.62 6.72 -16.34
N ASP A 52 8.47 6.04 -15.57
CA ASP A 52 9.92 6.34 -15.47
C ASP A 52 10.77 6.07 -16.74
N GLY A 53 10.14 5.66 -17.83
CA GLY A 53 10.78 5.39 -19.13
C GLY A 53 11.68 4.14 -19.18
N ASN A 54 11.89 3.44 -18.07
CA ASN A 54 12.61 2.18 -18.01
C ASN A 54 11.63 1.00 -18.14
N ALA A 55 12.07 -0.21 -18.43
CA ALA A 55 11.20 -1.38 -18.37
C ALA A 55 11.99 -2.60 -17.88
N GLY A 56 11.31 -3.57 -17.25
CA GLY A 56 11.94 -4.79 -16.76
C GLY A 56 12.84 -4.57 -15.54
N ASN A 57 14.01 -5.23 -15.51
CA ASN A 57 14.86 -5.38 -14.31
C ASN A 57 15.20 -4.07 -13.59
N ALA A 58 15.36 -2.96 -14.32
CA ALA A 58 15.66 -1.65 -13.73
C ALA A 58 14.56 -1.13 -12.79
N ARG A 59 13.31 -1.58 -12.94
CA ARG A 59 12.17 -1.19 -12.08
C ARG A 59 12.00 -2.08 -10.85
N VAL A 60 12.58 -3.28 -10.84
CA VAL A 60 12.35 -4.27 -9.76
C VAL A 60 12.65 -3.70 -8.36
N PRO A 61 13.76 -2.97 -8.11
CA PRO A 61 14.00 -2.37 -6.81
C PRO A 61 12.95 -1.33 -6.41
N LYS A 62 12.42 -0.58 -7.38
CA LYS A 62 11.37 0.43 -7.14
C LYS A 62 10.04 -0.24 -6.80
N TYR A 63 9.69 -1.29 -7.54
CA TYR A 63 8.51 -2.10 -7.24
C TYR A 63 8.59 -2.74 -5.85
N ARG A 64 9.75 -3.28 -5.44
CA ARG A 64 9.95 -3.80 -4.08
C ARG A 64 9.73 -2.74 -3.00
N ARG A 65 10.25 -1.52 -3.20
CA ARG A 65 10.02 -0.38 -2.28
C ARG A 65 8.54 0.02 -2.21
N TRP A 66 7.86 0.03 -3.36
CA TRP A 66 6.44 0.32 -3.41
C TRP A 66 5.59 -0.76 -2.72
N LEU A 67 5.91 -2.04 -2.88
CA LEU A 67 5.26 -3.13 -2.14
C LEU A 67 5.41 -2.96 -0.62
N ALA A 68 6.61 -2.59 -0.15
CA ALA A 68 6.85 -2.30 1.26
C ALA A 68 6.01 -1.11 1.76
N LEU A 69 5.84 -0.07 0.93
CA LEU A 69 4.96 1.07 1.23
C LEU A 69 3.49 0.63 1.39
N VAL A 70 2.97 -0.21 0.49
CA VAL A 70 1.58 -0.71 0.58
C VAL A 70 1.39 -1.55 1.85
N ARG A 71 2.36 -2.40 2.20
CA ARG A 71 2.31 -3.20 3.43
C ARG A 71 2.35 -2.32 4.68
N ALA A 72 3.26 -1.34 4.72
CA ALA A 72 3.36 -0.38 5.82
C ALA A 72 2.08 0.45 5.99
N PHE A 73 1.45 0.84 4.89
CA PHE A 73 0.12 1.45 4.90
C PHE A 73 -0.93 0.50 5.47
N GLY A 74 -0.92 -0.78 5.11
CA GLY A 74 -1.87 -1.77 5.59
C GLY A 74 -1.80 -2.07 7.10
N LEU A 75 -0.63 -1.97 7.73
CA LEU A 75 -0.43 -2.32 9.15
C LEU A 75 -1.40 -1.61 10.13
N PRO A 76 -1.57 -0.28 10.11
CA PRO A 76 -2.47 0.41 11.04
C PRO A 76 -3.97 0.22 10.74
N TRP A 77 -4.34 -0.19 9.51
CA TRP A 77 -5.75 -0.24 9.09
C TRP A 77 -6.29 -1.65 8.88
N GLY A 78 -5.41 -2.64 8.67
CA GLY A 78 -5.74 -3.99 8.22
C GLY A 78 -5.93 -4.10 6.69
N GLY A 79 -5.72 -5.31 6.15
CA GLY A 79 -5.81 -5.58 4.71
C GLY A 79 -7.19 -5.33 4.09
N GLY A 80 -8.27 -5.35 4.88
CA GLY A 80 -9.63 -5.06 4.43
C GLY A 80 -9.85 -3.60 4.02
N VAL A 81 -8.99 -2.70 4.49
CA VAL A 81 -9.10 -1.24 4.28
C VAL A 81 -8.26 -0.75 3.10
N ILE A 82 -7.45 -1.65 2.50
CA ILE A 82 -6.72 -1.38 1.26
C ILE A 82 -7.70 -1.46 0.07
N PRO A 83 -7.77 -0.44 -0.79
CA PRO A 83 -8.62 -0.45 -1.99
C PRO A 83 -8.33 -1.61 -2.95
N GLY A 84 -9.39 -2.15 -3.56
CA GLY A 84 -9.30 -3.30 -4.47
C GLY A 84 -8.42 -3.06 -5.71
N ASP A 85 -8.35 -1.84 -6.23
CA ASP A 85 -7.45 -1.50 -7.33
C ASP A 85 -5.97 -1.55 -6.91
N ILE A 86 -5.66 -1.12 -5.68
CA ILE A 86 -4.30 -1.26 -5.12
C ILE A 86 -3.96 -2.73 -4.90
N LYS A 87 -4.91 -3.54 -4.40
CA LYS A 87 -4.72 -4.99 -4.25
C LYS A 87 -4.40 -5.67 -5.59
N ALA A 88 -5.15 -5.33 -6.63
CA ALA A 88 -4.92 -5.83 -7.97
C ALA A 88 -3.54 -5.41 -8.52
N ALA A 89 -3.15 -4.15 -8.30
CA ALA A 89 -1.83 -3.65 -8.71
C ALA A 89 -0.68 -4.34 -7.97
N VAL A 90 -0.83 -4.61 -6.66
CA VAL A 90 0.14 -5.38 -5.89
C VAL A 90 0.30 -6.78 -6.46
N ASN A 91 -0.80 -7.49 -6.69
CA ASN A 91 -0.74 -8.86 -7.21
C ASN A 91 -0.11 -8.92 -8.62
N ASP A 92 -0.39 -7.93 -9.46
CA ASP A 92 0.24 -7.81 -10.78
C ASP A 92 1.75 -7.56 -10.67
N VAL A 93 2.16 -6.63 -9.82
CA VAL A 93 3.59 -6.36 -9.55
C VAL A 93 4.28 -7.60 -8.99
N GLU A 94 3.70 -8.27 -7.99
CA GLU A 94 4.27 -9.46 -7.36
C GLU A 94 4.44 -10.60 -8.37
N THR A 95 3.46 -10.80 -9.24
CA THR A 95 3.54 -11.76 -10.35
C THR A 95 4.68 -11.39 -11.32
N ASN A 96 4.78 -10.11 -11.71
CA ASN A 96 5.74 -9.64 -12.70
C ASN A 96 7.19 -9.65 -12.21
N ILE A 97 7.43 -9.49 -10.90
CA ILE A 97 8.77 -9.56 -10.31
C ILE A 97 9.12 -10.95 -9.72
N GLY A 98 8.21 -11.93 -9.86
CA GLY A 98 8.44 -13.32 -9.45
C GLY A 98 8.46 -13.55 -7.95
N VAL A 99 7.72 -12.76 -7.17
CA VAL A 99 7.56 -12.96 -5.72
C VAL A 99 6.19 -13.59 -5.39
N HIS A 100 6.02 -14.04 -4.15
CA HIS A 100 4.75 -14.61 -3.71
C HIS A 100 3.62 -13.58 -3.77
N VAL A 101 2.50 -13.96 -4.40
CA VAL A 101 1.30 -13.13 -4.48
C VAL A 101 0.64 -13.05 -3.11
N THR A 102 0.34 -11.84 -2.66
CA THR A 102 -0.32 -11.57 -1.39
C THR A 102 -1.72 -12.18 -1.39
N ASP A 103 -1.98 -13.06 -0.42
CA ASP A 103 -3.33 -13.44 -0.04
C ASP A 103 -3.91 -12.32 0.84
N TRP A 104 -4.96 -11.66 0.34
CA TRP A 104 -5.62 -10.54 1.03
C TRP A 104 -6.69 -10.98 2.03
N ASP A 105 -7.13 -12.24 1.94
CA ASP A 105 -8.15 -12.83 2.81
C ASP A 105 -7.51 -13.42 4.08
N HIS A 106 -6.22 -13.70 4.04
CA HIS A 106 -5.38 -14.01 5.19
C HIS A 106 -4.59 -12.76 5.61
N GLU A 107 -4.26 -12.67 6.90
CA GLU A 107 -3.57 -11.51 7.50
C GLU A 107 -2.36 -11.09 6.66
N LEU A 108 -2.16 -9.77 6.46
CA LEU A 108 -1.11 -9.23 5.58
C LEU A 108 0.23 -9.93 5.90
N PRO A 109 0.94 -10.49 4.90
CA PRO A 109 2.21 -11.14 5.15
C PRO A 109 3.17 -10.13 5.78
N ALA A 110 4.07 -10.63 6.64
CA ALA A 110 5.13 -9.82 7.23
C ALA A 110 5.83 -8.96 6.14
N PRO A 111 6.34 -7.76 6.50
CA PRO A 111 7.10 -6.94 5.55
C PRO A 111 8.14 -7.82 4.85
N TYR A 112 8.26 -7.67 3.52
CA TYR A 112 9.20 -8.44 2.72
C TYR A 112 10.61 -8.14 3.26
N GLU A 113 11.16 -9.07 4.04
CA GLU A 113 12.59 -9.15 4.30
C GLU A 113 13.20 -9.60 2.98
N GLY A 114 13.42 -8.64 2.07
CA GLY A 114 14.23 -8.93 0.91
C GLY A 114 15.54 -9.49 1.41
N ASP A 115 15.98 -10.60 0.81
CA ASP A 115 17.36 -11.06 0.90
C ASP A 115 18.22 -9.80 0.85
N THR A 116 18.90 -9.51 1.95
CA THR A 116 19.96 -8.52 1.97
C THR A 116 20.92 -8.98 0.91
N ASP A 117 20.82 -8.38 -0.27
CA ASP A 117 21.82 -8.52 -1.31
C ASP A 117 23.13 -8.12 -0.62
N ASP A 118 23.91 -9.17 -0.35
CA ASP A 118 25.28 -9.17 0.12
C ASP A 118 26.14 -8.53 -0.98
N ASP A 119 26.02 -7.21 -1.14
CA ASP A 119 27.02 -6.38 -1.82
C ASP A 119 28.20 -6.22 -0.85
N SER A 120 28.85 -7.35 -0.55
CA SER A 120 30.23 -7.35 -0.13
C SER A 120 31.06 -6.98 -1.37
N GLU A 121 31.19 -5.68 -1.63
CA GLU A 121 32.22 -5.16 -2.53
C GLU A 121 33.58 -5.61 -1.98
N GLU A 122 34.16 -6.63 -2.61
CA GLU A 122 35.56 -7.00 -2.46
C GLU A 122 36.40 -5.78 -2.89
N GLU A 123 37.01 -5.09 -1.92
CA GLU A 123 38.06 -4.13 -2.21
C GLU A 123 39.27 -4.89 -2.79
N GLU A 124 39.47 -4.78 -4.11
CA GLU A 124 40.69 -5.20 -4.78
C GLU A 124 41.83 -4.21 -4.48
N ASP A 125 42.83 -4.74 -3.77
CA ASP A 125 44.27 -4.39 -3.62
C ASP A 125 44.82 -3.03 -4.16
#